data_AF-A0A2V2UBT7-F1
#
_entry.id   AF-A0A2V2UBT7-F1
#
_cell.length_a   1.000
_cell.length_b   1.000
_cell.length_c   1.000
_cell.angle_alpha   90.00
_cell.angle_beta   90.00
_cell.angle_gamma   90.00
#
_symmetry.space_group_name_H-M   'P 1'
#
loop_
_entity.id
_entity.type
_entity.pdbx_description
1 polymer ?
#
loop_
_entity_poly.entity_id
_entity_poly.type
_entity_poly.pdbx_seq_one_letter_code
_entity_poly.pdbx_strand_id
1 'polypeptide(L)'
;MPSDSHAETLKAISDDKSLLVFKTIALTSPDSSSLQHQTKLTRKQYYTRTYRLIRSGLIKRRNGKYFLTAYGKIIYDAQKIIENAYTNFWKLKAIDSLEVSDDERSLKERRKIIDTLIDDKDIKQSLLAKSMR
;
A
#
# COMPACT_ATOMS: atom_id res chain seq x y z
N MET A 1 18.82 -8.98 -11.79
CA MET A 1 18.44 -7.55 -11.76
C MET A 1 16.98 -7.46 -11.36
N PRO A 2 16.53 -6.42 -10.64
CA PRO A 2 15.10 -6.13 -10.55
C PRO A 2 14.56 -6.00 -11.98
N SER A 3 13.37 -6.53 -12.24
CA SER A 3 12.72 -6.44 -13.54
C SER A 3 12.70 -5.00 -14.08
N ASP A 4 12.91 -4.82 -15.38
CA ASP A 4 13.12 -3.55 -16.09
C ASP A 4 11.93 -2.55 -16.07
N SER A 5 10.91 -2.78 -15.24
CA SER A 5 9.70 -1.95 -15.18
C SER A 5 9.07 -1.95 -13.78
N HIS A 6 8.63 -0.77 -13.34
CA HIS A 6 7.81 -0.60 -12.13
C HIS A 6 6.50 -1.41 -12.20
N ALA A 7 5.99 -1.72 -13.39
CA ALA A 7 4.80 -2.55 -13.57
C ALA A 7 4.93 -3.96 -12.97
N GLU A 8 6.13 -4.55 -13.03
CA GLU A 8 6.37 -5.87 -12.43
C GLU A 8 6.39 -5.81 -10.90
N THR A 9 6.72 -4.66 -10.30
CA THR A 9 6.53 -4.45 -8.86
C THR A 9 5.06 -4.48 -8.51
N LEU A 10 4.23 -3.68 -9.21
CA LEU A 10 2.79 -3.61 -8.98
C LEU A 10 2.13 -4.98 -9.21
N LYS A 11 2.51 -5.68 -10.27
CA LYS A 11 2.04 -7.03 -10.57
C LYS A 11 2.45 -8.07 -9.54
N ALA A 12 3.61 -7.91 -8.89
CA ALA A 12 4.03 -8.81 -7.82
C ALA A 12 3.17 -8.68 -6.56
N ILE A 13 2.45 -7.56 -6.39
CA ILE A 13 1.58 -7.28 -5.25
C ILE A 13 0.11 -7.06 -5.66
N SER A 14 -0.30 -7.41 -6.88
CA SER A 14 -1.63 -7.06 -7.39
C SER A 14 -2.75 -7.99 -6.95
N ASP A 15 -2.45 -9.11 -6.29
CA ASP A 15 -3.44 -10.06 -5.79
C ASP A 15 -3.41 -10.18 -4.27
N ASP A 16 -4.58 -10.39 -3.66
CA ASP A 16 -4.78 -10.42 -2.20
C ASP A 16 -3.83 -11.36 -1.47
N LYS A 17 -3.54 -12.53 -2.09
CA LYS A 17 -2.62 -13.51 -1.51
C LYS A 17 -1.17 -13.03 -1.55
N SER A 18 -0.78 -12.32 -2.59
CA SER A 18 0.55 -11.71 -2.67
C SER A 18 0.69 -10.53 -1.69
N LEU A 19 -0.34 -9.70 -1.55
CA LEU A 19 -0.40 -8.65 -0.53
C LEU A 19 -0.30 -9.24 0.87
N LEU A 20 -1.03 -10.33 1.15
CA LEU A 20 -0.97 -11.02 2.43
C LEU A 20 0.44 -11.54 2.71
N VAL A 21 1.08 -12.24 1.76
CA VAL A 21 2.46 -12.73 1.91
C VAL A 21 3.43 -11.58 2.19
N PHE A 22 3.32 -10.49 1.42
CA PHE A 22 4.21 -9.34 1.56
C PHE A 22 4.03 -8.63 2.91
N LYS A 23 2.78 -8.42 3.33
CA LYS A 23 2.42 -7.85 4.65
C LYS A 23 2.87 -8.74 5.80
N THR A 24 2.69 -10.06 5.70
CA THR A 24 3.18 -11.01 6.71
C THR A 24 4.71 -10.92 6.85
N ILE A 25 5.45 -10.88 5.73
CA ILE A 25 6.92 -10.72 5.77
C ILE A 25 7.32 -9.41 6.44
N ALA A 26 6.63 -8.31 6.12
CA ALA A 26 6.88 -7.00 6.69
C ALA A 26 6.71 -6.97 8.22
N LEU A 27 5.75 -7.72 8.75
CA LEU A 27 5.39 -7.72 10.17
C LEU A 27 6.17 -8.74 11.00
N THR A 28 6.45 -9.94 10.46
CA THR A 28 6.92 -11.06 11.28
C THR A 28 8.31 -11.59 10.91
N SER A 29 8.90 -11.16 9.78
CA SER A 29 10.15 -11.71 9.24
C SER A 29 10.24 -13.25 9.32
N PRO A 30 9.24 -13.96 8.77
CA PRO A 30 9.05 -15.38 9.03
C PRO A 30 10.03 -16.26 8.27
N ASP A 31 10.24 -17.48 8.76
CA ASP A 31 10.77 -18.57 7.96
C ASP A 31 9.73 -19.11 6.96
N SER A 32 10.17 -19.98 6.05
CA SER A 32 9.32 -20.54 5.00
C SER A 32 8.12 -21.33 5.52
N SER A 33 8.31 -22.16 6.55
CA SER A 33 7.24 -22.98 7.14
C SER A 33 6.18 -22.13 7.81
N SER A 34 6.61 -21.14 8.60
CA SER A 34 5.75 -20.20 9.31
C SER A 34 4.97 -19.32 8.34
N LEU A 35 5.63 -18.79 7.30
CA LEU A 35 4.98 -17.99 6.27
C LEU A 35 3.92 -18.79 5.49
N GLN A 36 4.23 -20.03 5.11
CA GLN A 36 3.27 -20.88 4.41
C GLN A 36 2.04 -21.19 5.27
N HIS A 37 2.25 -21.48 6.56
CA HIS A 37 1.18 -21.77 7.51
C HIS A 37 0.28 -20.54 7.75
N GLN A 38 0.88 -19.36 8.01
CA GLN A 38 0.14 -18.12 8.28
C GLN A 38 -0.70 -17.64 7.09
N THR A 39 -0.23 -17.89 5.87
CA THR A 39 -0.90 -17.44 4.64
C THR A 39 -1.89 -18.46 4.07
N LYS A 40 -1.94 -19.68 4.63
CA LYS A 40 -2.79 -20.80 4.18
C LYS A 40 -2.64 -21.11 2.67
N LEU A 41 -1.46 -20.88 2.10
CA LEU A 41 -1.19 -21.08 0.68
C LEU A 41 -0.75 -22.52 0.37
N THR A 42 -1.16 -23.02 -0.80
CA THR A 42 -0.58 -24.25 -1.35
C THR A 42 0.90 -24.04 -1.67
N ARG A 43 1.70 -25.11 -1.69
CA ARG A 43 3.14 -25.03 -2.01
C ARG A 43 3.40 -24.28 -3.33
N LYS A 44 2.63 -24.60 -4.39
CA LYS A 44 2.74 -23.92 -5.69
C LYS A 44 2.46 -22.42 -5.57
N GLN A 45 1.36 -22.05 -4.91
CA GLN A 45 0.98 -20.65 -4.72
C GLN A 45 2.03 -19.87 -3.92
N TYR A 46 2.58 -20.49 -2.87
CA TYR A 46 3.64 -19.95 -2.04
C TYR A 46 4.92 -19.68 -2.86
N TYR A 47 5.42 -20.69 -3.59
CA TYR A 47 6.66 -20.56 -4.35
C TYR A 47 6.53 -19.54 -5.48
N THR A 48 5.41 -19.56 -6.23
CA THR A 48 5.18 -18.59 -7.30
C THR A 48 5.21 -17.15 -6.78
N ARG A 49 4.58 -16.87 -5.64
CA ARG A 49 4.47 -15.51 -5.09
C ARG A 49 5.77 -15.03 -4.47
N THR A 50 6.41 -15.85 -3.63
CA THR A 50 7.70 -15.50 -3.04
C THR A 50 8.78 -15.32 -4.11
N TYR A 51 8.77 -16.14 -5.17
CA TYR A 51 9.64 -15.94 -6.33
C TYR A 51 9.41 -14.59 -7.02
N ARG A 52 8.16 -14.20 -7.28
CA ARG A 52 7.82 -12.90 -7.88
C ARG A 52 8.29 -11.73 -7.02
N LEU A 53 8.06 -11.79 -5.70
CA LEU A 53 8.49 -10.76 -4.75
C LEU A 53 10.03 -10.65 -4.65
N ILE A 54 10.75 -11.76 -4.75
CA ILE A 54 12.22 -11.75 -4.81
C ILE A 54 12.68 -11.14 -6.14
N ARG A 55 12.10 -11.57 -7.26
CA ARG A 55 12.47 -11.13 -8.61
C ARG A 55 12.21 -9.64 -8.82
N SER A 56 11.15 -9.09 -8.24
CA SER A 56 10.86 -7.65 -8.25
C SER A 56 11.71 -6.85 -7.26
N GLY A 57 12.57 -7.52 -6.47
CA GLY A 57 13.44 -6.86 -5.50
C GLY A 57 12.73 -6.37 -4.24
N LEU A 58 11.47 -6.74 -4.01
CA LEU A 58 10.70 -6.34 -2.83
C LEU A 58 11.17 -7.05 -1.56
N ILE A 59 11.50 -8.34 -1.67
CA ILE A 59 11.96 -9.14 -0.55
C ILE A 59 13.29 -9.82 -0.87
N LYS A 60 14.02 -10.20 0.18
CA LYS A 60 15.21 -11.05 0.10
C LYS A 60 15.11 -12.17 1.11
N ARG A 61 15.80 -13.27 0.82
CA ARG A 61 15.93 -14.41 1.74
C ARG A 61 17.34 -14.46 2.32
N ARG A 62 17.46 -14.60 3.64
CA ARG A 62 18.74 -14.80 4.34
C ARG A 62 18.53 -15.82 5.46
N ASN A 63 19.38 -16.84 5.53
CA ASN A 63 19.34 -17.88 6.57
C ASN A 63 17.94 -18.49 6.75
N GLY A 64 17.27 -18.84 5.65
CA GLY A 64 15.94 -19.45 5.67
C GLY A 64 14.76 -18.49 5.92
N LYS A 65 15.03 -17.23 6.33
CA LYS A 65 14.01 -16.21 6.64
C LYS A 65 13.86 -15.18 5.54
N TYR A 66 12.67 -14.58 5.44
CA TYR A 66 12.37 -13.50 4.50
C TYR A 66 12.41 -12.14 5.17
N PHE A 67 12.91 -11.15 4.45
CA PHE A 67 13.01 -9.77 4.89
C PHE A 67 12.65 -8.82 3.74
N LEU A 68 12.09 -7.66 4.07
CA LEU A 68 11.99 -6.57 3.11
C LEU A 68 13.37 -6.06 2.70
N THR A 69 13.53 -5.72 1.43
CA THR A 69 14.65 -4.88 0.98
C THR A 69 14.39 -3.41 1.34
N ALA A 70 15.36 -2.52 1.12
CA ALA A 70 15.11 -1.08 1.27
C ALA A 70 14.00 -0.61 0.32
N TYR A 71 14.04 -1.07 -0.94
CA TYR A 71 12.97 -0.83 -1.92
C TYR A 71 11.62 -1.38 -1.44
N GLY A 72 11.60 -2.61 -0.92
CA GLY A 72 10.40 -3.24 -0.37
C GLY A 72 9.79 -2.49 0.82
N LYS A 73 10.61 -1.85 1.67
CA LYS A 73 10.09 -1.02 2.76
C LYS A 73 9.31 0.18 2.24
N ILE A 74 9.87 0.92 1.28
CA ILE A 74 9.19 2.07 0.66
C ILE A 74 7.89 1.63 -0.02
N ILE A 75 7.91 0.52 -0.76
CA ILE A 75 6.70 -0.01 -1.41
C ILE A 75 5.66 -0.48 -0.38
N TYR A 76 6.08 -1.07 0.73
CA TYR A 76 5.16 -1.47 1.80
C TYR A 76 4.51 -0.26 2.48
N ASP A 77 5.25 0.83 2.70
CA ASP A 77 4.67 2.06 3.23
C ASP A 77 3.71 2.72 2.22
N ALA A 78 4.03 2.71 0.92
CA ALA A 78 3.10 3.12 -0.13
C ALA A 78 1.83 2.25 -0.16
N GLN A 79 1.96 0.94 0.05
CA GLN A 79 0.81 0.04 0.17
C GLN A 79 -0.09 0.41 1.37
N LYS A 80 0.47 0.80 2.51
CA LYS A 80 -0.33 1.27 3.66
C LYS A 80 -1.15 2.52 3.31
N ILE A 81 -0.59 3.43 2.52
CA ILE A 81 -1.33 4.61 2.03
C ILE A 81 -2.53 4.17 1.18
N ILE A 82 -2.33 3.18 0.29
CA ILE A 82 -3.43 2.61 -0.52
C ILE A 82 -4.50 1.95 0.39
N GLU A 83 -4.08 1.15 1.37
CA GLU A 83 -4.99 0.51 2.35
C GLU A 83 -5.77 1.55 3.16
N ASN A 84 -5.13 2.64 3.60
CA ASN A 84 -5.76 3.72 4.33
C ASN A 84 -6.74 4.51 3.45
N ALA A 85 -6.37 4.79 2.20
CA ALA A 85 -7.22 5.48 1.24
C ALA A 85 -8.48 4.64 0.93
N TYR A 86 -8.30 3.33 0.73
CA TYR A 86 -9.41 2.39 0.55
C TYR A 86 -10.34 2.37 1.78
N THR A 87 -9.78 2.34 3.00
CA THR A 87 -10.57 2.40 4.24
C THR A 87 -11.38 3.69 4.35
N ASN A 88 -10.85 4.81 3.83
CA ASN A 88 -11.53 6.11 3.82
C ASN A 88 -12.32 6.37 2.53
N PHE A 89 -12.51 5.37 1.66
CA PHE A 89 -13.05 5.54 0.31
C PHE A 89 -14.37 6.34 0.28
N TRP A 90 -15.33 6.01 1.15
CA TRP A 90 -16.61 6.71 1.20
C TRP A 90 -16.50 8.16 1.69
N LYS A 91 -15.58 8.44 2.61
CA LYS A 91 -15.29 9.81 3.08
C LYS A 91 -14.66 10.64 1.96
N LEU A 92 -13.74 10.04 1.19
CA LEU A 92 -13.14 10.66 0.01
C LEU A 92 -14.20 10.96 -1.06
N LYS A 93 -15.07 9.99 -1.35
CA LYS A 93 -16.18 10.15 -2.30
C LYS A 93 -17.17 11.25 -1.88
N ALA A 94 -17.42 11.39 -0.58
CA ALA A 94 -18.26 12.47 -0.05
C ALA A 94 -17.61 13.85 -0.27
N ILE A 95 -16.29 13.95 -0.11
CA ILE A 95 -15.53 15.19 -0.40
C ILE A 95 -15.65 15.56 -1.89
N ASP A 96 -15.57 14.59 -2.80
CA ASP A 96 -15.73 14.84 -4.24
C ASP A 96 -17.15 15.28 -4.63
N SER A 97 -18.15 14.96 -3.80
CA SER A 97 -19.55 15.37 -4.02
C SER A 97 -19.84 16.80 -3.56
N LEU A 98 -18.86 17.46 -2.91
CA LEU A 98 -19.00 18.86 -2.51
C LEU A 98 -18.80 19.74 -3.74
N GLU A 99 -19.84 20.47 -4.13
CA GLU A 99 -19.71 21.58 -5.07
C GLU A 99 -18.99 22.74 -4.37
N VAL A 100 -17.72 22.95 -4.72
CA VAL A 100 -16.88 24.01 -4.14
C VAL A 100 -16.58 25.01 -5.24
N SER A 101 -17.13 26.21 -5.11
CA SER A 101 -16.76 27.39 -5.88
C SER A 101 -15.31 27.83 -5.57
N ASP A 102 -14.65 28.50 -6.51
CA ASP A 102 -13.25 28.94 -6.36
C ASP A 102 -13.07 30.15 -5.41
N ASP A 103 -14.11 30.53 -4.64
CA ASP A 103 -13.99 31.61 -3.66
C ASP A 103 -13.35 31.14 -2.34
N GLU A 104 -12.68 32.07 -1.66
CA GLU A 104 -11.92 31.78 -0.44
C GLU A 104 -12.77 31.18 0.69
N ARG A 105 -14.07 31.50 0.74
CA ARG A 105 -14.96 31.00 1.78
C ARG A 105 -15.25 29.52 1.55
N SER A 106 -15.59 29.15 0.32
CA SER A 106 -15.82 27.77 -0.10
C SER A 106 -14.59 26.87 0.13
N LEU A 107 -13.39 27.38 -0.18
CA LEU A 107 -12.13 26.67 0.10
C LEU A 107 -11.85 26.45 1.60
N LYS A 108 -12.19 27.44 2.45
CA LYS A 108 -12.09 27.31 3.92
C LYS A 108 -13.09 26.30 4.46
N GLU A 109 -14.32 26.30 3.96
CA GLU A 109 -15.36 25.35 4.33
C GLU A 109 -14.97 23.92 3.91
N ARG A 110 -14.46 23.73 2.68
CA ARG A 110 -13.90 22.45 2.21
C ARG A 110 -12.79 21.94 3.12
N ARG A 111 -11.83 22.79 3.50
CA ARG A 111 -10.74 22.41 4.42
C ARG A 111 -11.29 21.94 5.77
N LYS A 112 -12.25 22.65 6.36
CA LYS A 112 -12.89 22.26 7.62
C LYS A 112 -13.59 20.92 7.53
N ILE A 113 -14.26 20.65 6.41
CA ILE A 113 -14.93 19.36 6.15
C ILE A 113 -13.89 18.24 6.06
N ILE A 114 -12.81 18.43 5.29
CA ILE A 114 -11.70 17.47 5.19
C ILE A 114 -11.12 17.18 6.58
N ASP A 115 -10.87 18.22 7.37
CA ASP A 115 -10.32 18.08 8.71
C ASP A 115 -11.23 17.33 9.69
N THR A 116 -12.55 17.39 9.46
CA THR A 116 -13.55 16.72 10.29
C THR A 116 -13.80 15.27 9.85
N LEU A 117 -13.80 14.99 8.54
CA LEU A 117 -14.14 13.68 8.00
C LEU A 117 -12.96 12.70 7.99
N ILE A 118 -11.75 13.19 7.73
CA ILE A 118 -10.54 12.39 7.64
C ILE A 118 -9.76 12.57 8.94
N ASP A 119 -9.23 11.49 9.51
CA ASP A 119 -8.34 11.58 10.68
C ASP A 119 -6.86 11.39 10.29
N ASP A 120 -6.64 10.61 9.22
CA ASP A 120 -5.32 10.29 8.70
C ASP A 120 -4.61 11.53 8.16
N LYS A 121 -3.45 11.84 8.75
CA LYS A 121 -2.67 13.05 8.44
C LYS A 121 -2.07 13.00 7.02
N ASP A 122 -1.68 11.83 6.55
CA ASP A 122 -1.06 11.65 5.24
C ASP A 122 -2.10 11.86 4.13
N ILE A 123 -3.31 11.32 4.32
CA ILE A 123 -4.45 11.55 3.42
C ILE A 123 -4.83 13.04 3.42
N LYS A 124 -4.95 13.67 4.60
CA LYS A 124 -5.23 15.11 4.70
C LYS A 124 -4.20 15.93 3.94
N GLN A 125 -2.92 15.65 4.17
CA GLN A 125 -1.84 16.36 3.50
C GLN A 125 -1.92 16.18 1.98
N SER A 126 -2.24 14.99 1.49
CA SER A 126 -2.43 14.75 0.06
C SER A 126 -3.63 15.52 -0.53
N LEU A 127 -4.71 15.74 0.23
CA LEU A 127 -5.90 16.47 -0.23
C LEU A 127 -5.77 18.01 -0.11
N LEU A 128 -4.96 18.47 0.84
CA LEU A 128 -4.75 19.88 1.17
C LEU A 128 -3.48 20.48 0.53
N ALA A 129 -2.52 19.64 0.15
CA ALA A 129 -1.41 20.05 -0.72
C ALA A 129 -2.03 20.63 -1.98
N LYS A 130 -1.72 21.92 -2.25
CA LYS A 130 -2.30 22.70 -3.35
C LYS A 130 -2.46 21.82 -4.58
N SER A 131 -3.70 21.72 -5.06
CA SER A 131 -3.95 21.47 -6.46
C SER A 131 -3.08 22.45 -7.25
N MET A 132 -2.05 21.96 -7.92
CA MET A 132 -1.48 22.69 -9.04
C MET A 132 -2.51 22.63 -10.17
N ARG A 133 -3.57 23.43 -10.04
CA ARG A 133 -4.42 23.94 -11.12
C ARG A 133 -4.99 25.26 -10.62
#